data_AF-I2G0Y1-F1
#
_entry.id   AF-I2G0Y1-F1
#
_cell.length_a   1.000
_cell.length_b   1.000
_cell.length_c   1.000
_cell.angle_alpha   90.00
_cell.angle_beta   90.00
_cell.angle_gamma   90.00
#
_symmetry.space_group_name_H-M   'P 1'
#
loop_
_entity.id
_entity.type
_entity.pdbx_description
1 polymer ?
#
loop_
_entity_poly.entity_id
_entity_poly.type
_entity_poly.pdbx_seq_one_letter_code
_entity_poly.pdbx_strand_id
1 'polypeptide(L)'
;MAAPQPNNRVMVYGYAASPFYQKITYLLDHYQVEWTLVDVPPVMPRPMLSKLLGITYRRIPIVFIDGQAYIDTTAASLALERTFGGGSGPKSLLRQFPALQLQLAVNWAESSIFRLGAGHLYNAPLNETFVKDRKEFMPGSSFDGAAMKARVPFVRSQLVANLEAIESHLKEQGGGGNKFLFGDEPQYLDFSLFTPLNWVQTQLRTGEDLLPTLSAKNPNQDWSKYPFPRALTWLASVREYIAQHKVKPVKLSAEQAAEVILKQSEQNAGKTEGGLKVSKDDPLVKAGWVSGEKGQKVSVTPVDTGRVPQVGKLVGLDSSSVTIKVEVPQGSKSIFATFPRVNFDVRAVDGAKL
;
A
#
# COMPACT_ATOMS: atom_id res chain seq x y z
N MET A 1 28.03 -8.16 1.96
CA MET A 1 26.64 -8.42 1.54
C MET A 1 26.01 -9.30 2.60
N ALA A 2 25.07 -8.77 3.40
CA ALA A 2 24.39 -9.55 4.43
C ALA A 2 23.53 -10.62 3.74
N ALA A 3 23.62 -11.85 4.22
CA ALA A 3 22.92 -12.99 3.64
C ALA A 3 21.48 -13.09 4.18
N PRO A 4 20.56 -13.58 3.33
CA PRO A 4 19.33 -14.29 3.65
C PRO A 4 18.82 -14.41 5.10
N GLN A 5 18.46 -13.41 5.92
CA GLN A 5 17.97 -13.65 7.29
C GLN A 5 16.76 -14.62 7.28
N PRO A 6 16.90 -15.86 7.81
CA PRO A 6 15.84 -16.87 7.81
C PRO A 6 14.79 -16.64 8.91
N ASN A 7 14.75 -15.45 9.51
CA ASN A 7 14.03 -15.20 10.75
C ASN A 7 12.53 -14.87 10.57
N ASN A 8 12.05 -14.74 9.32
CA ASN A 8 10.66 -14.44 8.98
C ASN A 8 10.09 -13.21 9.74
N ARG A 9 10.92 -12.19 9.98
CA ARG A 9 10.48 -10.96 10.68
C ARG A 9 9.48 -10.15 9.87
N VAL A 10 9.64 -10.12 8.55
CA VAL A 10 8.72 -9.42 7.64
C VAL A 10 8.02 -10.43 6.74
N MET A 11 6.69 -10.41 6.74
CA MET A 11 5.88 -11.21 5.82
C MET A 11 4.90 -10.33 5.07
N VAL A 12 4.66 -10.63 3.80
CA VAL A 12 3.72 -9.91 2.95
C VAL A 12 2.72 -10.90 2.36
N TYR A 13 1.46 -10.75 2.74
CA TYR A 13 0.35 -11.43 2.08
C TYR A 13 -0.05 -10.62 0.85
N GLY A 14 0.18 -11.15 -0.35
CA GLY A 14 -0.04 -10.40 -1.59
C GLY A 14 0.09 -11.25 -2.84
N TYR A 15 -0.04 -10.61 -4.01
CA TYR A 15 0.16 -11.26 -5.31
C TYR A 15 0.88 -10.30 -6.26
N ALA A 16 1.73 -10.86 -7.12
CA ALA A 16 2.67 -10.10 -7.93
C ALA A 16 2.03 -9.03 -8.83
N ALA A 17 0.85 -9.31 -9.40
CA ALA A 17 0.15 -8.38 -10.28
C ALA A 17 -0.52 -7.20 -9.54
N SER A 18 -0.53 -7.16 -8.21
CA SER A 18 -1.11 -6.02 -7.48
C SER A 18 -0.14 -4.83 -7.48
N PRO A 19 -0.54 -3.63 -7.95
CA PRO A 19 0.30 -2.44 -7.88
C PRO A 19 0.62 -2.03 -6.44
N PHE A 20 -0.32 -2.15 -5.51
CA PHE A 20 -0.08 -1.87 -4.09
C PHE A 20 0.88 -2.88 -3.46
N TYR A 21 0.89 -4.14 -3.93
CA TYR A 21 1.92 -5.11 -3.56
C TYR A 21 3.29 -4.68 -4.09
N GLN A 22 3.37 -4.28 -5.36
CA GLN A 22 4.61 -3.79 -5.96
C GLN A 22 5.20 -2.61 -5.18
N LYS A 23 4.39 -1.63 -4.76
CA LYS A 23 4.82 -0.54 -3.88
C LYS A 23 5.53 -1.04 -2.62
N ILE A 24 4.92 -1.99 -1.90
CA ILE A 24 5.53 -2.59 -0.71
C ILE A 24 6.86 -3.28 -1.06
N THR A 25 6.93 -3.99 -2.18
CA THR A 25 8.19 -4.59 -2.61
C THR A 25 9.28 -3.55 -2.91
N TYR A 26 8.92 -2.39 -3.48
CA TYR A 26 9.88 -1.31 -3.74
C TYR A 26 10.45 -0.73 -2.44
N LEU A 27 9.62 -0.62 -1.39
CA LEU A 27 10.07 -0.23 -0.06
C LEU A 27 11.01 -1.27 0.55
N LEU A 28 10.66 -2.56 0.45
CA LEU A 28 11.51 -3.65 0.96
C LEU A 28 12.84 -3.74 0.22
N ASP A 29 12.82 -3.55 -1.10
CA ASP A 29 14.01 -3.42 -1.95
C ASP A 29 14.86 -2.24 -1.45
N HIS A 30 14.29 -1.06 -1.28
CA HIS A 30 15.03 0.11 -0.78
C HIS A 30 15.66 -0.10 0.60
N TYR A 31 14.89 -0.60 1.57
CA TYR A 31 15.41 -0.80 2.93
C TYR A 31 16.40 -1.98 3.04
N GLN A 32 16.54 -2.77 1.97
CA GLN A 32 17.34 -4.01 1.93
C GLN A 32 16.86 -5.00 3.00
N VAL A 33 15.54 -5.20 3.06
CA VAL A 33 14.88 -6.05 4.06
C VAL A 33 14.55 -7.37 3.44
N GLU A 34 14.97 -8.44 4.09
CA GLU A 34 14.60 -9.80 3.71
C GLU A 34 13.21 -10.11 4.23
N TRP A 35 12.41 -10.74 3.38
CA TRP A 35 10.99 -10.87 3.63
C TRP A 35 10.42 -12.13 3.01
N THR A 36 9.28 -12.54 3.56
CA THR A 36 8.56 -13.74 3.18
C THR A 36 7.29 -13.37 2.43
N LEU A 37 7.13 -13.90 1.22
CA LEU A 37 5.89 -13.84 0.47
C LEU A 37 4.95 -14.96 0.92
N VAL A 38 3.71 -14.58 1.19
CA VAL A 38 2.57 -15.50 1.30
C VAL A 38 1.59 -15.17 0.18
N ASP A 39 1.53 -16.05 -0.82
CA ASP A 39 0.68 -15.85 -2.00
C ASP A 39 -0.82 -15.89 -1.60
N VAL A 40 -1.60 -14.92 -2.09
CA VAL A 40 -3.06 -14.85 -1.89
C VAL A 40 -3.79 -14.65 -3.21
N PRO A 41 -5.05 -15.11 -3.35
CA PRO A 41 -5.79 -14.90 -4.58
C PRO A 41 -6.10 -13.40 -4.82
N PRO A 42 -6.19 -12.98 -6.10
CA PRO A 42 -6.49 -11.59 -6.45
C PRO A 42 -7.95 -11.18 -6.15
N VAL A 43 -8.82 -12.15 -5.90
CA VAL A 43 -10.25 -12.02 -5.60
C VAL A 43 -10.58 -12.69 -4.27
N MET A 44 -11.75 -12.37 -3.69
CA MET A 44 -12.27 -13.07 -2.50
C MET A 44 -12.79 -14.49 -2.85
N PRO A 45 -12.87 -15.43 -1.88
CA PRO A 45 -12.48 -15.31 -0.47
C PRO A 45 -10.99 -15.54 -0.19
N ARG A 46 -10.51 -15.04 0.95
CA ARG A 46 -9.14 -15.25 1.48
C ARG A 46 -9.14 -15.96 2.85
N PRO A 47 -9.48 -17.26 2.91
CA PRO A 47 -9.59 -17.98 4.18
C PRO A 47 -8.27 -18.07 4.94
N MET A 48 -7.12 -17.99 4.25
CA MET A 48 -5.81 -17.92 4.89
C MET A 48 -5.62 -16.71 5.80
N LEU A 49 -6.34 -15.61 5.55
CA LEU A 49 -6.33 -14.44 6.41
C LEU A 49 -7.45 -14.54 7.45
N SER A 50 -8.68 -14.82 7.02
CA SER A 50 -9.84 -14.77 7.92
C SER A 50 -9.89 -15.92 8.91
N LYS A 51 -9.55 -17.14 8.49
CA LYS A 51 -9.60 -18.32 9.37
C LYS A 51 -8.35 -18.48 10.23
N LEU A 52 -7.16 -18.24 9.65
CA LEU A 52 -5.90 -18.47 10.37
C LEU A 52 -5.45 -17.27 11.22
N LEU A 53 -5.84 -16.05 10.86
CA LEU A 53 -5.37 -14.82 11.50
C LEU A 53 -6.50 -13.90 11.98
N GLY A 54 -7.77 -14.26 11.74
CA GLY A 54 -8.93 -13.43 12.10
C GLY A 54 -9.09 -12.16 11.26
N ILE A 55 -8.35 -12.02 10.16
CA ILE A 55 -8.39 -10.82 9.33
C ILE A 55 -9.48 -10.92 8.26
N THR A 56 -10.52 -10.10 8.40
CA THR A 56 -11.64 -9.96 7.46
C THR A 56 -11.44 -8.84 6.45
N TYR A 57 -10.52 -7.91 6.71
CA TYR A 57 -10.15 -6.84 5.78
C TYR A 57 -9.80 -7.42 4.40
N ARG A 58 -10.50 -6.94 3.36
CA ARG A 58 -10.46 -7.58 2.03
C ARG A 58 -9.41 -7.03 1.07
N ARG A 59 -8.73 -5.91 1.35
CA ARG A 59 -7.63 -5.43 0.48
C ARG A 59 -6.32 -6.12 0.82
N ILE A 60 -5.41 -6.12 -0.14
CA ILE A 60 -4.03 -6.59 -0.03
C ILE A 60 -3.12 -5.53 -0.68
N PRO A 61 -1.83 -5.49 -0.35
CA PRO A 61 -1.11 -6.38 0.57
C PRO A 61 -1.46 -6.14 2.03
N ILE A 62 -1.15 -7.13 2.87
CA ILE A 62 -1.04 -6.97 4.32
C ILE A 62 0.41 -7.31 4.70
N VAL A 63 1.04 -6.43 5.47
CA VAL A 63 2.43 -6.61 5.92
C VAL A 63 2.44 -6.95 7.39
N PHE A 64 3.19 -7.98 7.75
CA PHE A 64 3.47 -8.35 9.13
C PHE A 64 4.91 -8.00 9.45
N ILE A 65 5.14 -7.37 10.60
CA ILE A 65 6.48 -7.12 11.14
C ILE A 65 6.49 -7.62 12.59
N ASP A 66 7.36 -8.59 12.89
CA ASP A 66 7.49 -9.18 14.23
C ASP A 66 6.15 -9.65 14.83
N GLY A 67 5.29 -10.26 13.99
CA GLY A 67 3.98 -10.77 14.37
C GLY A 67 2.84 -9.75 14.44
N GLN A 68 3.12 -8.45 14.24
CA GLN A 68 2.10 -7.40 14.19
C GLN A 68 1.64 -7.16 12.76
N ALA A 69 0.33 -7.04 12.55
CA ALA A 69 -0.27 -6.76 11.25
C ALA A 69 -0.37 -5.26 10.99
N TYR A 70 0.09 -4.82 9.82
CA TYR A 70 -0.08 -3.46 9.31
C TYR A 70 -0.99 -3.53 8.09
N ILE A 71 -2.20 -3.01 8.28
CA ILE A 71 -3.30 -3.07 7.33
C ILE A 71 -3.32 -1.77 6.52
N ASP A 72 -3.43 -1.88 5.19
CA ASP A 72 -3.22 -0.79 4.22
C ASP A 72 -1.74 -0.45 3.97
N THR A 73 -1.42 -0.04 2.73
CA THR A 73 -0.02 0.26 2.39
C THR A 73 0.51 1.49 3.12
N THR A 74 -0.35 2.40 3.60
CA THR A 74 0.05 3.55 4.41
C THR A 74 0.63 3.11 5.75
N ALA A 75 -0.12 2.28 6.50
CA ALA A 75 0.36 1.76 7.79
C ALA A 75 1.60 0.88 7.60
N ALA A 76 1.60 0.01 6.58
CA ALA A 76 2.74 -0.83 6.27
C ALA A 76 3.99 0.00 5.90
N SER A 77 3.85 1.04 5.08
CA SER A 77 4.95 1.92 4.70
C SER A 77 5.57 2.61 5.90
N LEU A 78 4.73 3.18 6.78
CA LEU A 78 5.18 3.85 8.01
C LEU A 78 5.82 2.88 9.00
N ALA A 79 5.37 1.63 9.04
CA ALA A 79 5.97 0.60 9.87
C ALA A 79 7.35 0.18 9.35
N LEU A 80 7.49 0.01 8.03
CA LEU A 80 8.78 -0.28 7.39
C LEU A 80 9.78 0.87 7.57
N GLU A 81 9.36 2.11 7.36
CA GLU A 81 10.17 3.31 7.59
C GLU A 81 10.64 3.38 9.05
N ARG A 82 9.72 3.22 10.02
CA ARG A 82 10.08 3.24 11.46
C ARG A 82 11.04 2.12 11.85
N THR A 83 10.89 0.94 11.25
CA THR A 83 11.66 -0.25 11.62
C THR A 83 13.03 -0.29 10.93
N PHE A 84 13.10 0.12 9.66
CA PHE A 84 14.25 -0.12 8.78
C PHE A 84 14.81 1.15 8.11
N GLY A 85 14.08 2.27 8.15
CA GLY A 85 14.53 3.55 7.57
C GLY A 85 15.63 4.24 8.40
N GLY A 86 15.84 3.83 9.65
CA GLY A 86 16.92 4.37 10.49
C GLY A 86 16.69 5.81 10.98
N GLY A 87 15.43 6.23 11.10
CA GLY A 87 15.07 7.56 11.59
C GLY A 87 15.35 8.65 10.56
N SER A 88 16.23 9.60 10.86
CA SER A 88 16.70 10.61 9.88
C SER A 88 17.94 10.15 9.09
N GLY A 89 18.27 8.86 9.16
CA GLY A 89 19.44 8.29 8.51
C GLY A 89 19.35 8.21 6.98
N PRO A 90 20.44 7.78 6.32
CA PRO A 90 20.54 7.74 4.85
C PRO A 90 19.62 6.70 4.19
N LYS A 91 18.96 5.83 4.96
CA LYS A 91 17.95 4.89 4.47
C LYS A 91 16.51 5.38 4.62
N SER A 92 16.28 6.54 5.23
CA SER A 92 14.93 7.07 5.40
C SER A 92 14.39 7.59 4.07
N LEU A 93 13.16 7.22 3.72
CA LEU A 93 12.46 7.76 2.55
C LEU A 93 11.68 9.04 2.87
N LEU A 94 11.60 9.42 4.15
CA LEU A 94 10.82 10.53 4.66
C LEU A 94 11.72 11.66 5.20
N ARG A 95 12.84 11.92 4.53
CA ARG A 95 13.82 12.95 4.94
C ARG A 95 13.36 14.36 4.65
N GLN A 96 12.69 14.56 3.52
CA GLN A 96 12.27 15.88 3.06
C GLN A 96 10.75 16.02 3.13
N PHE A 97 10.25 16.96 3.93
CA PHE A 97 8.81 17.22 4.05
C PHE A 97 7.93 15.97 4.30
N PRO A 98 8.25 15.14 5.32
CA PRO A 98 7.61 13.83 5.52
C PRO A 98 6.08 13.90 5.56
N ALA A 99 5.52 14.87 6.28
CA ALA A 99 4.07 15.02 6.41
C ALA A 99 3.39 15.34 5.06
N LEU A 100 4.00 16.21 4.24
CA LEU A 100 3.49 16.55 2.91
C LEU A 100 3.62 15.38 1.95
N GLN A 101 4.75 14.66 1.96
CA GLN A 101 4.93 13.46 1.14
C GLN A 101 3.87 12.40 1.44
N LEU A 102 3.55 12.16 2.71
CA LEU A 102 2.51 11.20 3.09
C LEU A 102 1.12 11.63 2.59
N GLN A 103 0.78 12.92 2.68
CA GLN A 103 -0.49 13.42 2.17
C GLN A 103 -0.57 13.34 0.64
N LEU A 104 0.52 13.65 -0.08
CA LEU A 104 0.58 13.51 -1.53
C LEU A 104 0.52 12.04 -1.97
N ALA A 105 1.18 11.13 -1.25
CA ALA A 105 1.08 9.70 -1.53
C ALA A 105 -0.38 9.21 -1.42
N VAL A 106 -1.04 9.49 -0.30
CA VAL A 106 -2.42 9.02 -0.03
C VAL A 106 -3.45 9.68 -0.96
N ASN A 107 -3.39 10.99 -1.14
CA ASN A 107 -4.45 11.74 -1.81
C ASN A 107 -4.21 11.95 -3.31
N TRP A 108 -2.95 11.90 -3.77
CA TRP A 108 -2.61 12.11 -5.18
C TRP A 108 -2.19 10.81 -5.86
N ALA A 109 -1.13 10.16 -5.37
CA ALA A 109 -0.58 8.98 -6.02
C ALA A 109 -1.53 7.76 -5.93
N GLU A 110 -1.96 7.41 -4.72
CA GLU A 110 -2.75 6.20 -4.42
C GLU A 110 -4.26 6.38 -4.62
N SER A 111 -4.68 7.62 -4.88
CA SER A 111 -6.07 7.99 -5.10
C SER A 111 -6.24 8.45 -6.55
N SER A 112 -5.89 9.70 -6.88
CA SER A 112 -6.15 10.27 -8.20
C SER A 112 -5.39 9.57 -9.34
N ILE A 113 -4.06 9.46 -9.26
CA ILE A 113 -3.24 8.84 -10.32
C ILE A 113 -3.52 7.34 -10.38
N PHE A 114 -3.68 6.67 -9.24
CA PHE A 114 -4.06 5.25 -9.21
C PHE A 114 -5.36 4.99 -9.97
N ARG A 115 -6.41 5.80 -9.77
CA ARG A 115 -7.68 5.67 -10.52
C ARG A 115 -7.50 5.88 -12.02
N LEU A 116 -6.62 6.80 -12.44
CA LEU A 116 -6.29 6.99 -13.85
C LEU A 116 -5.54 5.77 -14.42
N GLY A 117 -4.60 5.21 -13.67
CA GLY A 117 -3.95 3.94 -13.99
C GLY A 117 -4.95 2.79 -14.12
N ALA A 118 -5.88 2.65 -13.17
CA ALA A 118 -6.93 1.63 -13.22
C ALA A 118 -7.88 1.82 -14.42
N GLY A 119 -8.07 3.06 -14.90
CA GLY A 119 -8.81 3.35 -16.13
C GLY A 119 -8.24 2.67 -17.38
N HIS A 120 -6.99 2.22 -17.35
CA HIS A 120 -6.32 1.50 -18.43
C HIS A 120 -6.60 -0.02 -18.43
N LEU A 121 -7.36 -0.54 -17.46
CA LEU A 121 -7.78 -1.95 -17.39
C LEU A 121 -8.76 -2.36 -18.49
N TYR A 122 -9.29 -1.44 -19.30
CA TYR A 122 -10.23 -1.73 -20.38
C TYR A 122 -9.71 -2.74 -21.43
N ASN A 123 -8.39 -2.90 -21.54
CA ASN A 123 -7.74 -3.83 -22.47
C ASN A 123 -7.15 -5.07 -21.79
N ALA A 124 -7.32 -5.21 -20.48
CA ALA A 124 -6.79 -6.35 -19.74
C ALA A 124 -7.69 -7.59 -19.96
N PRO A 125 -7.12 -8.81 -20.06
CA PRO A 125 -7.89 -10.05 -20.19
C PRO A 125 -8.50 -10.46 -18.83
N LEU A 126 -9.53 -9.73 -18.39
CA LEU A 126 -10.18 -9.95 -17.09
C LEU A 126 -11.26 -11.03 -17.22
N ASN A 127 -11.21 -12.05 -16.37
CA ASN A 127 -12.25 -13.08 -16.31
C ASN A 127 -13.50 -12.60 -15.55
N GLU A 128 -14.62 -13.31 -15.72
CA GLU A 128 -15.91 -12.95 -15.11
C GLU A 128 -15.84 -12.90 -13.57
N THR A 129 -15.11 -13.82 -12.95
CA THR A 129 -14.92 -13.87 -11.50
C THR A 129 -14.27 -12.59 -10.98
N PHE A 130 -13.24 -12.08 -11.67
CA PHE A 130 -12.58 -10.83 -11.32
C PHE A 130 -13.52 -9.64 -11.52
N VAL A 131 -14.24 -9.60 -12.64
CA VAL A 131 -15.22 -8.53 -12.91
C VAL A 131 -16.29 -8.49 -11.80
N LYS A 132 -16.83 -9.64 -11.40
CA LYS A 132 -17.80 -9.75 -10.31
C LYS A 132 -17.22 -9.29 -8.97
N ASP A 133 -16.02 -9.76 -8.59
CA ASP A 133 -15.34 -9.34 -7.36
C ASP A 133 -15.12 -7.82 -7.34
N ARG A 134 -14.76 -7.20 -8.47
CA ARG A 134 -14.55 -5.74 -8.57
C ARG A 134 -15.85 -4.93 -8.49
N LYS A 135 -16.97 -5.45 -9.00
CA LYS A 135 -18.30 -4.84 -8.79
C LYS A 135 -18.68 -4.84 -7.31
N GLU A 136 -18.44 -5.94 -6.59
CA GLU A 136 -18.66 -6.01 -5.13
C GLU A 136 -17.64 -5.18 -4.34
N PHE A 137 -16.44 -5.00 -4.88
CA PHE A 137 -15.41 -4.14 -4.29
C PHE A 137 -15.76 -2.65 -4.37
N MET A 138 -16.50 -2.22 -5.40
CA MET A 138 -16.90 -0.82 -5.58
C MET A 138 -18.42 -0.74 -5.80
N PRO A 139 -19.24 -0.92 -4.74
CA PRO A 139 -20.69 -0.83 -4.86
C PRO A 139 -21.10 0.50 -5.49
N GLY A 140 -21.93 0.45 -6.54
CA GLY A 140 -22.38 1.62 -7.29
C GLY A 140 -21.44 2.11 -8.40
N SER A 141 -20.30 1.45 -8.63
CA SER A 141 -19.44 1.71 -9.79
C SER A 141 -19.62 0.65 -10.87
N SER A 142 -19.72 1.08 -12.14
CA SER A 142 -19.71 0.15 -13.27
C SER A 142 -18.28 -0.35 -13.52
N PHE A 143 -17.99 -1.61 -13.19
CA PHE A 143 -16.79 -2.30 -13.65
C PHE A 143 -17.13 -3.07 -14.94
N ASP A 144 -17.27 -2.32 -16.03
CA ASP A 144 -17.64 -2.81 -17.36
C ASP A 144 -16.58 -2.40 -18.39
N GLY A 145 -16.14 -3.33 -19.23
CA GLY A 145 -15.05 -3.10 -20.19
C GLY A 145 -15.36 -2.03 -21.24
N ALA A 146 -16.59 -2.01 -21.76
CA ALA A 146 -17.00 -1.03 -22.77
C ALA A 146 -17.13 0.37 -22.16
N ALA A 147 -17.71 0.50 -20.98
CA ALA A 147 -17.79 1.77 -20.25
C ALA A 147 -16.40 2.31 -19.88
N MET A 148 -15.48 1.44 -19.43
CA MET A 148 -14.09 1.83 -19.19
C MET A 148 -13.41 2.32 -20.47
N LYS A 149 -13.56 1.58 -21.59
CA LYS A 149 -13.02 1.96 -22.90
C LYS A 149 -13.57 3.30 -23.38
N ALA A 150 -14.87 3.55 -23.23
CA ALA A 150 -15.49 4.83 -23.59
C ALA A 150 -14.95 6.01 -22.76
N ARG A 151 -14.48 5.76 -21.54
CA ARG A 151 -13.90 6.78 -20.64
C ARG A 151 -12.41 7.05 -20.88
N VAL A 152 -11.74 6.29 -21.75
CA VAL A 152 -10.31 6.45 -22.04
C VAL A 152 -9.90 7.88 -22.43
N PRO A 153 -10.65 8.62 -23.29
CA PRO A 153 -10.29 10.01 -23.60
C PRO A 153 -10.23 10.91 -22.35
N PHE A 154 -11.19 10.76 -21.43
CA PHE A 154 -11.17 11.47 -20.16
C PHE A 154 -9.98 11.05 -19.30
N VAL A 155 -9.73 9.74 -19.16
CA VAL A 155 -8.58 9.22 -18.40
C VAL A 155 -7.27 9.81 -18.91
N ARG A 156 -7.08 9.86 -20.22
CA ARG A 156 -5.88 10.41 -20.87
C ARG A 156 -5.76 11.92 -20.69
N SER A 157 -6.86 12.65 -20.86
CA SER A 157 -6.92 14.10 -20.59
C SER A 157 -6.50 14.44 -19.15
N GLN A 158 -6.98 13.67 -18.17
CA GLN A 158 -6.59 13.87 -16.78
C GLN A 158 -5.14 13.45 -16.53
N LEU A 159 -4.66 12.38 -17.20
CA LEU A 159 -3.26 11.95 -17.08
C LEU A 159 -2.30 13.02 -17.60
N VAL A 160 -2.62 13.72 -18.68
CA VAL A 160 -1.85 14.88 -19.19
C VAL A 160 -1.61 15.90 -18.09
N ALA A 161 -2.66 16.32 -17.38
CA ALA A 161 -2.52 17.32 -16.30
C ALA A 161 -1.64 16.82 -15.13
N ASN A 162 -1.72 15.53 -14.79
CA ASN A 162 -0.92 14.95 -13.70
C ASN A 162 0.55 14.76 -14.10
N LEU A 163 0.82 14.36 -15.35
CA LEU A 163 2.17 14.24 -15.89
C LEU A 163 2.82 15.62 -16.06
N GLU A 164 2.05 16.63 -16.49
CA GLU A 164 2.53 18.02 -16.58
C GLU A 164 2.96 18.54 -15.21
N ALA A 165 2.24 18.22 -14.13
CA ALA A 165 2.64 18.62 -12.78
C ALA A 165 4.00 18.00 -12.37
N ILE A 166 4.24 16.72 -12.71
CA ILE A 166 5.52 16.06 -12.46
C ILE A 166 6.62 16.65 -13.34
N GLU A 167 6.34 16.85 -14.63
CA GLU A 167 7.25 17.43 -15.61
C GLU A 167 7.70 18.84 -15.22
N SER A 168 6.75 19.70 -14.84
CA SER A 168 6.99 21.06 -14.37
C SER A 168 7.82 21.08 -13.09
N HIS A 169 7.50 20.23 -12.09
CA HIS A 169 8.30 20.10 -10.87
C HIS A 169 9.75 19.70 -11.17
N LEU A 170 9.96 18.67 -12.01
CA LEU A 170 11.30 18.23 -12.41
C LEU A 170 12.05 19.29 -13.23
N LYS A 171 11.34 20.12 -14.00
CA LYS A 171 11.92 21.26 -14.72
C LYS A 171 12.37 22.36 -13.76
N GLU A 172 11.55 22.70 -12.78
CA GLU A 172 11.85 23.72 -11.75
C GLU A 172 13.06 23.34 -10.90
N GLN A 173 13.32 22.05 -10.71
CA GLN A 173 14.50 21.54 -10.01
C GLN A 173 15.83 21.75 -10.75
N GLY A 174 15.86 22.38 -11.92
CA GLY A 174 17.08 22.92 -12.53
C GLY A 174 17.77 22.05 -13.58
N GLY A 175 17.09 21.03 -14.12
CA GLY A 175 17.43 20.40 -15.41
C GLY A 175 18.77 19.65 -15.52
N GLY A 176 19.66 19.66 -14.52
CA GLY A 176 20.94 18.96 -14.56
C GLY A 176 21.37 18.46 -13.18
N GLY A 177 21.16 17.18 -12.91
CA GLY A 177 21.70 16.47 -11.73
C GLY A 177 20.69 15.55 -11.06
N ASN A 178 19.56 16.10 -10.65
CA ASN A 178 18.59 15.41 -9.79
C ASN A 178 17.88 14.27 -10.52
N LYS A 179 18.06 13.04 -10.01
CA LYS A 179 17.46 11.81 -10.55
C LYS A 179 16.04 11.53 -10.05
N PHE A 180 15.66 12.12 -8.91
CA PHE A 180 14.43 11.86 -8.17
C PHE A 180 13.70 13.16 -7.83
N LEU A 181 12.46 13.06 -7.35
CA LEU A 181 11.56 14.19 -7.09
C LEU A 181 12.10 15.18 -6.04
N PHE A 182 13.13 14.85 -5.28
CA PHE A 182 13.68 15.70 -4.23
C PHE A 182 15.22 15.75 -4.26
N GLY A 183 15.85 15.40 -5.39
CA GLY A 183 17.31 15.41 -5.53
C GLY A 183 17.88 14.11 -6.10
N ASP A 184 19.05 13.71 -5.62
CA ASP A 184 19.81 12.57 -6.14
C ASP A 184 19.45 11.22 -5.51
N GLU A 185 18.66 11.23 -4.44
CA GLU A 185 18.24 10.02 -3.72
C GLU A 185 16.71 9.93 -3.69
N PRO A 186 16.13 8.70 -3.78
CA PRO A 186 14.69 8.54 -3.75
C PRO A 186 14.10 8.97 -2.41
N GLN A 187 12.86 9.43 -2.46
CA GLN A 187 12.00 9.67 -1.31
C GLN A 187 10.71 8.83 -1.43
N TYR A 188 9.88 8.85 -0.39
CA TYR A 188 8.65 8.05 -0.31
C TYR A 188 7.68 8.36 -1.45
N LEU A 189 7.57 9.62 -1.83
CA LEU A 189 6.69 10.07 -2.89
C LEU A 189 7.16 9.55 -4.27
N ASP A 190 8.47 9.36 -4.48
CA ASP A 190 8.99 8.77 -5.72
C ASP A 190 8.36 7.39 -5.96
N PHE A 191 8.46 6.50 -4.98
CA PHE A 191 7.88 5.15 -5.11
C PHE A 191 6.36 5.15 -5.16
N SER A 192 5.72 6.10 -4.46
CA SER A 192 4.26 6.22 -4.44
C SER A 192 3.72 6.64 -5.82
N LEU A 193 4.29 7.67 -6.45
CA LEU A 193 3.90 8.12 -7.79
C LEU A 193 4.37 7.16 -8.89
N PHE A 194 5.56 6.58 -8.74
CA PHE A 194 6.11 5.60 -9.68
C PHE A 194 5.19 4.39 -9.83
N THR A 195 4.63 3.89 -8.72
CA THR A 195 3.83 2.64 -8.71
C THR A 195 2.70 2.63 -9.75
N PRO A 196 1.71 3.55 -9.73
CA PRO A 196 0.62 3.52 -10.69
C PRO A 196 1.06 3.84 -12.13
N LEU A 197 2.07 4.69 -12.33
CA LEU A 197 2.57 5.05 -13.67
C LEU A 197 3.34 3.88 -14.30
N ASN A 198 4.21 3.23 -13.53
CA ASN A 198 4.93 2.03 -13.95
C ASN A 198 3.98 0.85 -14.20
N TRP A 199 2.88 0.75 -13.45
CA TRP A 199 1.84 -0.25 -13.71
C TRP A 199 1.24 -0.10 -15.12
N VAL A 200 0.98 1.14 -15.55
CA VAL A 200 0.54 1.44 -16.93
C VAL A 200 1.60 1.03 -17.96
N GLN A 201 2.86 1.44 -17.77
CA GLN A 201 3.95 1.14 -18.73
C GLN A 201 4.28 -0.35 -18.87
N THR A 202 4.14 -1.14 -17.80
CA THR A 202 4.68 -2.50 -17.74
C THR A 202 3.63 -3.61 -17.82
N GLN A 203 2.54 -3.50 -17.07
CA GLN A 203 1.53 -4.56 -16.96
C GLN A 203 0.32 -4.29 -17.85
N LEU A 204 -0.19 -3.06 -17.85
CA LEU A 204 -1.40 -2.72 -18.62
C LEU A 204 -1.11 -2.47 -20.09
N ARG A 205 0.02 -1.79 -20.37
CA ARG A 205 0.58 -1.59 -21.70
C ARG A 205 -0.36 -0.90 -22.71
N THR A 206 -1.00 0.17 -22.28
CA THR A 206 -2.04 0.89 -23.07
C THR A 206 -1.82 2.40 -23.13
N GLY A 207 -0.70 2.91 -22.59
CA GLY A 207 -0.40 4.33 -22.48
C GLY A 207 0.52 4.89 -23.56
N GLU A 208 0.63 4.29 -24.75
CA GLU A 208 1.79 4.44 -25.66
C GLU A 208 2.29 5.88 -25.94
N ASP A 209 1.40 6.86 -26.00
CA ASP A 209 1.71 8.27 -26.28
C ASP A 209 2.12 9.11 -25.06
N LEU A 210 1.70 8.74 -23.85
CA LEU A 210 1.98 9.49 -22.61
C LEU A 210 2.91 8.71 -21.66
N LEU A 211 2.69 7.39 -21.60
CA LEU A 211 3.39 6.40 -20.79
C LEU A 211 3.72 5.20 -21.70
N PRO A 212 4.67 5.37 -22.64
CA PRO A 212 5.08 4.33 -23.60
C PRO A 212 5.39 3.01 -22.95
N THR A 213 5.06 1.93 -23.66
CA THR A 213 5.32 0.58 -23.16
C THR A 213 6.79 0.26 -23.19
N LEU A 214 7.23 -0.47 -22.17
CA LEU A 214 8.61 -0.93 -22.10
C LEU A 214 8.72 -2.27 -22.80
N SER A 215 9.63 -2.34 -23.77
CA SER A 215 10.00 -3.59 -24.43
C SER A 215 11.40 -3.99 -24.01
N ALA A 216 11.60 -5.27 -23.70
CA ALA A 216 12.94 -5.83 -23.45
C ALA A 216 13.90 -5.63 -24.63
N LYS A 217 13.36 -5.37 -25.85
CA LYS A 217 14.14 -5.12 -27.06
C LYS A 217 14.64 -3.68 -27.17
N ASN A 218 14.14 -2.74 -26.37
CA ASN A 218 14.57 -1.34 -26.40
C ASN A 218 14.58 -0.75 -24.98
N PRO A 219 15.60 -1.09 -24.16
CA PRO A 219 15.71 -0.61 -22.78
C PRO A 219 15.99 0.90 -22.69
N ASN A 220 16.56 1.50 -23.75
CA ASN A 220 16.98 2.90 -23.80
C ASN A 220 16.09 3.69 -24.77
N GLN A 221 14.84 3.93 -24.37
CA GLN A 221 13.93 4.76 -25.16
C GLN A 221 14.39 6.23 -25.12
N ASP A 222 14.39 6.85 -26.30
CA ASP A 222 14.61 8.29 -26.42
C ASP A 222 13.35 9.03 -25.95
N TRP A 223 13.37 9.44 -24.68
CA TRP A 223 12.24 10.12 -24.04
C TRP A 223 11.93 11.49 -24.65
N SER A 224 12.88 12.12 -25.36
CA SER A 224 12.71 13.45 -25.96
C SER A 224 11.60 13.52 -27.02
N LYS A 225 11.17 12.36 -27.52
CA LYS A 225 10.09 12.23 -28.52
C LYS A 225 8.69 12.25 -27.91
N TYR A 226 8.57 12.24 -26.59
CA TYR A 226 7.29 12.19 -25.89
C TYR A 226 6.97 13.54 -25.22
N PRO A 227 5.69 13.82 -24.90
CA PRO A 227 5.30 15.10 -24.32
C PRO A 227 5.90 15.41 -22.94
N PHE A 228 6.24 14.37 -22.16
CA PHE A 228 6.74 14.49 -20.76
C PHE A 228 8.11 13.81 -20.59
N PRO A 229 9.16 14.30 -21.26
CA PRO A 229 10.45 13.63 -21.30
C PRO A 229 11.13 13.52 -19.93
N ARG A 230 10.96 14.51 -19.03
CA ARG A 230 11.56 14.46 -17.69
C ARG A 230 10.83 13.49 -16.80
N ALA A 231 9.50 13.48 -16.82
CA ALA A 231 8.71 12.50 -16.08
C ALA A 231 9.08 11.07 -16.51
N LEU A 232 9.25 10.82 -17.80
CA LEU A 232 9.66 9.50 -18.31
C LEU A 232 11.11 9.15 -17.94
N THR A 233 12.02 10.12 -17.96
CA THR A 233 13.40 9.95 -17.48
C THR A 233 13.41 9.60 -15.99
N TRP A 234 12.65 10.32 -15.17
CA TRP A 234 12.48 10.04 -13.74
C TRP A 234 11.91 8.64 -13.49
N LEU A 235 10.86 8.22 -14.22
CA LEU A 235 10.33 6.85 -14.13
C LEU A 235 11.41 5.81 -14.47
N ALA A 236 12.26 6.08 -15.46
CA ALA A 236 13.39 5.21 -15.79
C ALA A 236 14.42 5.14 -14.66
N SER A 237 14.78 6.27 -14.06
CA SER A 237 15.71 6.33 -12.93
C SER A 237 15.19 5.59 -11.70
N VAL A 238 13.91 5.74 -11.34
CA VAL A 238 13.30 4.98 -10.24
C VAL A 238 13.32 3.48 -10.50
N ARG A 239 13.04 3.06 -11.75
CA ARG A 239 13.08 1.65 -12.14
C ARG A 239 14.49 1.06 -12.06
N GLU A 240 15.48 1.79 -12.56
CA GLU A 240 16.88 1.40 -12.48
C GLU A 240 17.32 1.24 -11.02
N TYR A 241 16.98 2.21 -10.17
CA TYR A 241 17.24 2.15 -8.74
C TYR A 241 16.66 0.87 -8.11
N ILE A 242 15.37 0.59 -8.32
CA ILE A 242 14.72 -0.61 -7.77
C ILE A 242 15.38 -1.90 -8.30
N ALA A 243 15.75 -1.94 -9.58
CA ALA A 243 16.41 -3.11 -10.18
C ALA A 243 17.78 -3.38 -9.54
N GLN A 244 18.54 -2.34 -9.20
CA GLN A 244 19.84 -2.47 -8.53
C GLN A 244 19.73 -2.88 -7.05
N HIS A 245 18.59 -2.61 -6.42
CA HIS A 245 18.34 -2.87 -5.00
C HIS A 245 17.48 -4.12 -4.76
N LYS A 246 17.29 -4.96 -5.78
CA LYS A 246 16.26 -6.00 -5.73
C LYS A 246 16.53 -7.04 -4.64
N VAL A 247 15.57 -7.21 -3.74
CA VAL A 247 15.56 -8.28 -2.73
C VAL A 247 14.60 -9.39 -3.16
N LYS A 248 15.09 -10.63 -3.21
CA LYS A 248 14.27 -11.81 -3.53
C LYS A 248 13.55 -12.30 -2.28
N PRO A 249 12.22 -12.43 -2.28
CA PRO A 249 11.51 -13.03 -1.16
C PRO A 249 11.76 -14.53 -1.07
N VAL A 250 11.68 -15.06 0.14
CA VAL A 250 11.38 -16.48 0.37
C VAL A 250 9.86 -16.69 0.35
N LYS A 251 9.41 -17.92 0.13
CA LYS A 251 7.97 -18.25 0.15
C LYS A 251 7.65 -19.18 1.31
N LEU A 252 6.51 -18.95 1.97
CA LEU A 252 5.92 -19.89 2.93
C LEU A 252 4.47 -20.18 2.54
N SER A 253 3.97 -21.35 2.99
CA SER A 253 2.54 -21.62 2.95
C SER A 253 1.80 -20.68 3.90
N ALA A 254 0.49 -20.50 3.67
CA ALA A 254 -0.36 -19.71 4.53
C ALA A 254 -0.36 -20.20 5.99
N GLU A 255 -0.34 -21.51 6.18
CA GLU A 255 -0.37 -22.19 7.48
C GLU A 255 0.94 -21.97 8.23
N GLN A 256 2.08 -22.18 7.57
CA GLN A 256 3.41 -21.95 8.15
C GLN A 256 3.61 -20.49 8.53
N ALA A 257 3.20 -19.57 7.65
CA ALA A 257 3.28 -18.15 7.92
C ALA A 257 2.40 -17.75 9.12
N ALA A 258 1.16 -18.25 9.19
CA ALA A 258 0.27 -17.98 10.31
C ALA A 258 0.83 -18.49 11.64
N GLU A 259 1.42 -19.69 11.66
CA GLU A 259 2.07 -20.23 12.87
C GLU A 259 3.19 -19.30 13.38
N VAL A 260 4.07 -18.86 12.48
CA VAL A 260 5.19 -17.96 12.80
C VAL A 260 4.67 -16.59 13.27
N ILE A 261 3.70 -16.00 12.56
CA ILE A 261 3.09 -14.72 12.93
C ILE A 261 2.47 -14.79 14.33
N LEU A 262 1.69 -15.84 14.61
CA LEU A 262 1.01 -15.98 15.90
C LEU A 262 2.01 -16.20 17.04
N LYS A 263 3.08 -16.96 16.80
CA LYS A 263 4.17 -17.13 17.77
C LYS A 263 4.88 -15.80 18.06
N GLN A 264 5.23 -15.03 17.03
CA GLN A 264 5.86 -13.71 17.19
C GLN A 264 4.92 -12.72 17.89
N SER A 265 3.63 -12.73 17.54
CA SER A 265 2.61 -11.86 18.16
C SER A 265 2.49 -12.12 19.66
N GLU A 266 2.42 -13.40 20.06
CA GLU A 266 2.37 -13.81 21.46
C GLU A 266 3.62 -13.39 22.24
N GLN A 267 4.81 -13.63 21.67
CA GLN A 267 6.08 -13.21 22.27
C GLN A 267 6.19 -11.69 22.46
N ASN A 268 5.63 -10.91 21.53
CA ASN A 268 5.71 -9.45 21.54
C ASN A 268 4.48 -8.77 22.15
N ALA A 269 3.48 -9.52 22.63
CA ALA A 269 2.18 -8.96 23.01
C ALA A 269 2.29 -7.92 24.13
N GLY A 270 3.02 -8.23 25.21
CA GLY A 270 3.19 -7.33 26.35
C GLY A 270 3.87 -6.02 25.96
N LYS A 271 4.93 -6.08 25.15
CA LYS A 271 5.65 -4.90 24.63
C LYS A 271 4.76 -4.06 23.71
N THR A 272 4.02 -4.72 22.82
CA THR A 272 3.15 -4.06 21.84
C THR A 272 2.00 -3.34 22.55
N GLU A 273 1.23 -4.06 23.37
CA GLU A 273 0.06 -3.53 24.05
C GLU A 273 0.43 -2.47 25.09
N GLY A 274 1.57 -2.63 25.78
CA GLY A 274 2.10 -1.66 26.74
C GLY A 274 2.56 -0.34 26.11
N GLY A 275 3.05 -0.38 24.86
CA GLY A 275 3.49 0.82 24.13
C GLY A 275 2.36 1.65 23.52
N LEU A 276 1.17 1.05 23.35
CA LEU A 276 0.03 1.71 22.73
C LEU A 276 -0.79 2.52 23.75
N LYS A 277 -1.41 3.60 23.29
CA LYS A 277 -2.31 4.44 24.09
C LYS A 277 -3.56 4.79 23.28
N VAL A 278 -4.67 5.01 23.97
CA VAL A 278 -5.90 5.55 23.38
C VAL A 278 -5.99 7.01 23.81
N SER A 279 -5.89 7.93 22.85
CA SER A 279 -5.95 9.36 23.14
C SER A 279 -7.36 9.76 23.58
N LYS A 280 -7.50 10.25 24.83
CA LYS A 280 -8.78 10.76 25.37
C LYS A 280 -9.25 12.05 24.70
N ASP A 281 -8.31 12.79 24.12
CA ASP A 281 -8.58 14.02 23.40
C ASP A 281 -8.98 13.82 21.94
N ASP A 282 -8.95 12.58 21.46
CA ASP A 282 -9.29 12.24 20.08
C ASP A 282 -10.75 12.63 19.75
N PRO A 283 -11.01 13.18 18.54
CA PRO A 283 -12.35 13.59 18.15
C PRO A 283 -13.42 12.49 18.25
N LEU A 284 -13.06 11.22 18.02
CA LEU A 284 -14.03 10.12 18.13
C LEU A 284 -14.39 9.80 19.57
N VAL A 285 -13.46 10.02 20.51
CA VAL A 285 -13.73 9.90 21.95
C VAL A 285 -14.65 11.04 22.39
N LYS A 286 -14.31 12.28 22.01
CA LYS A 286 -15.11 13.47 22.33
C LYS A 286 -16.53 13.41 21.76
N ALA A 287 -16.69 12.82 20.58
CA ALA A 287 -17.99 12.59 19.95
C ALA A 287 -18.75 11.37 20.50
N GLY A 288 -18.15 10.57 21.40
CA GLY A 288 -18.77 9.37 21.96
C GLY A 288 -18.88 8.19 20.98
N TRP A 289 -18.15 8.21 19.86
CA TRP A 289 -18.14 7.12 18.88
C TRP A 289 -17.30 5.93 19.35
N VAL A 290 -16.34 6.19 20.22
CA VAL A 290 -15.54 5.21 20.98
C VAL A 290 -15.39 5.69 22.43
N SER A 291 -15.13 4.79 23.37
CA SER A 291 -15.11 5.09 24.81
C SER A 291 -13.85 5.84 25.26
N GLY A 292 -12.78 5.82 24.47
CA GLY A 292 -11.46 6.31 24.87
C GLY A 292 -10.68 5.36 25.78
N GLU A 293 -11.20 4.16 26.02
CA GLU A 293 -10.57 3.14 26.87
C GLU A 293 -10.14 1.92 26.04
N LYS A 294 -9.03 1.28 26.45
CA LYS A 294 -8.61 0.01 25.84
C LYS A 294 -9.64 -1.09 26.13
N GLY A 295 -9.72 -2.05 25.23
CA GLY A 295 -10.58 -3.22 25.35
C GLY A 295 -11.97 -3.08 24.72
N GLN A 296 -12.42 -1.86 24.39
CA GLN A 296 -13.71 -1.66 23.74
C GLN A 296 -13.72 -2.36 22.37
N LYS A 297 -14.80 -3.11 22.08
CA LYS A 297 -14.97 -3.74 20.77
C LYS A 297 -15.34 -2.68 19.73
N VAL A 298 -14.51 -2.56 18.70
CA VAL A 298 -14.68 -1.59 17.61
C VAL A 298 -14.61 -2.27 16.24
N SER A 299 -15.22 -1.64 15.24
CA SER A 299 -15.02 -1.94 13.83
C SER A 299 -14.13 -0.86 13.21
N VAL A 300 -13.24 -1.27 12.30
CA VAL A 300 -12.39 -0.41 11.48
C VAL A 300 -12.67 -0.74 10.03
N THR A 301 -13.17 0.23 9.26
CA THR A 301 -13.71 0.00 7.91
C THR A 301 -13.17 1.04 6.93
N PRO A 302 -12.67 0.66 5.74
CA PRO A 302 -12.34 1.65 4.72
C PRO A 302 -13.55 2.47 4.29
N VAL A 303 -13.35 3.76 4.04
CA VAL A 303 -14.44 4.67 3.64
C VAL A 303 -14.67 4.73 2.13
N ASP A 304 -13.72 4.28 1.33
CA ASP A 304 -13.76 4.35 -0.13
C ASP A 304 -14.25 3.03 -0.74
N THR A 305 -13.37 2.05 -0.99
CA THR A 305 -13.67 0.77 -1.67
C THR A 305 -13.55 -0.43 -0.74
N GLY A 306 -14.06 -1.60 -1.12
CA GLY A 306 -13.90 -2.83 -0.37
C GLY A 306 -14.26 -2.71 1.12
N ARG A 307 -15.38 -2.03 1.41
CA ARG A 307 -15.82 -1.61 2.76
C ARG A 307 -16.27 -2.79 3.62
N VAL A 308 -15.34 -3.70 3.91
CA VAL A 308 -15.53 -4.83 4.82
C VAL A 308 -14.90 -4.47 6.16
N PRO A 309 -15.68 -4.47 7.26
CA PRO A 309 -15.16 -4.12 8.57
C PRO A 309 -14.18 -5.17 9.07
N GLN A 310 -13.07 -4.73 9.65
CA GLN A 310 -12.32 -5.54 10.62
C GLN A 310 -12.84 -5.23 12.01
N VAL A 311 -13.15 -6.27 12.79
CA VAL A 311 -13.56 -6.12 14.19
C VAL A 311 -12.43 -6.59 15.12
N GLY A 312 -12.28 -5.89 16.23
CA GLY A 312 -11.33 -6.23 17.30
C GLY A 312 -11.52 -5.36 18.54
N LYS A 313 -10.67 -5.58 19.55
CA LYS A 313 -10.64 -4.75 20.77
C LYS A 313 -9.68 -3.58 20.57
N LEU A 314 -10.14 -2.35 20.79
CA LEU A 314 -9.33 -1.15 20.70
C LEU A 314 -8.17 -1.19 21.71
N VAL A 315 -6.94 -1.00 21.25
CA VAL A 315 -5.75 -0.98 22.12
C VAL A 315 -4.83 0.21 21.85
N GLY A 316 -4.96 0.85 20.69
CA GLY A 316 -4.25 2.09 20.35
C GLY A 316 -5.10 3.00 19.49
N LEU A 317 -5.04 4.31 19.75
CA LEU A 317 -5.71 5.35 18.97
C LEU A 317 -4.96 6.68 19.11
N ASP A 318 -4.45 7.18 18.00
CA ASP A 318 -3.80 8.49 17.90
C ASP A 318 -4.16 9.20 16.58
N SER A 319 -3.54 10.36 16.33
CA SER A 319 -3.81 11.19 15.15
C SER A 319 -3.45 10.52 13.82
N SER A 320 -2.65 9.46 13.85
CA SER A 320 -2.10 8.79 12.66
C SER A 320 -2.65 7.38 12.45
N SER A 321 -3.04 6.69 13.51
CA SER A 321 -3.38 5.27 13.45
C SER A 321 -4.41 4.81 14.48
N VAL A 322 -5.01 3.67 14.20
CA VAL A 322 -5.80 2.88 15.15
C VAL A 322 -5.25 1.46 15.18
N THR A 323 -5.06 0.91 16.38
CA THR A 323 -4.63 -0.48 16.58
C THR A 323 -5.68 -1.24 17.36
N ILE A 324 -6.08 -2.39 16.81
CA ILE A 324 -7.03 -3.31 17.43
C ILE A 324 -6.39 -4.68 17.66
N LYS A 325 -6.75 -5.32 18.76
CA LYS A 325 -6.44 -6.72 19.04
C LYS A 325 -7.50 -7.60 18.40
N VAL A 326 -7.09 -8.40 17.42
CA VAL A 326 -7.94 -9.29 16.63
C VAL A 326 -7.79 -10.71 17.16
N GLU A 327 -8.90 -11.32 17.54
CA GLU A 327 -8.94 -12.71 18.02
C GLU A 327 -8.99 -13.67 16.83
N VAL A 328 -8.22 -14.75 16.90
CA VAL A 328 -8.22 -15.80 15.87
C VAL A 328 -9.42 -16.72 16.08
N PRO A 329 -10.27 -16.99 15.07
CA PRO A 329 -11.52 -17.73 15.26
C PRO A 329 -11.38 -19.14 15.84
N GLN A 330 -10.24 -19.81 15.64
CA GLN A 330 -10.01 -21.20 16.04
C GLN A 330 -8.98 -21.37 17.18
N GLY A 331 -8.85 -20.39 18.07
CA GLY A 331 -7.98 -20.51 19.24
C GLY A 331 -8.08 -19.35 20.22
N SER A 332 -7.22 -19.38 21.24
CA SER A 332 -7.09 -18.30 22.23
C SER A 332 -6.07 -17.21 21.83
N LYS A 333 -5.47 -17.34 20.64
CA LYS A 333 -4.43 -16.42 20.16
C LYS A 333 -5.04 -15.16 19.56
N SER A 334 -4.23 -14.11 19.55
CA SER A 334 -4.59 -12.82 18.95
C SER A 334 -3.41 -12.17 18.25
N ILE A 335 -3.73 -11.26 17.34
CA ILE A 335 -2.77 -10.39 16.67
C ILE A 335 -3.15 -8.93 16.88
N PHE A 336 -2.15 -8.05 16.83
CA PHE A 336 -2.36 -6.62 16.81
C PHE A 336 -2.42 -6.16 15.36
N ALA A 337 -3.53 -5.55 14.95
CA ALA A 337 -3.73 -5.01 13.61
C ALA A 337 -3.80 -3.49 13.68
N THR A 338 -2.83 -2.84 13.05
CA THR A 338 -2.72 -1.38 12.96
C THR A 338 -3.18 -0.90 11.59
N PHE A 339 -4.09 0.06 11.58
CA PHE A 339 -4.65 0.70 10.41
C PHE A 339 -4.25 2.18 10.40
N PRO A 340 -4.10 2.82 9.24
CA PRO A 340 -3.98 4.26 9.19
C PRO A 340 -5.31 4.90 9.62
N ARG A 341 -5.23 6.08 10.21
CA ARG A 341 -6.42 6.85 10.59
C ARG A 341 -7.14 7.43 9.37
N VAL A 342 -6.37 7.90 8.40
CA VAL A 342 -6.91 8.47 7.15
C VAL A 342 -7.63 7.41 6.34
N ASN A 343 -8.80 7.75 5.78
CA ASN A 343 -9.64 6.87 4.95
C ASN A 343 -10.21 5.63 5.66
N PHE A 344 -10.22 5.59 6.99
CA PHE A 344 -10.88 4.55 7.77
C PHE A 344 -11.91 5.15 8.75
N ASP A 345 -13.09 4.56 8.76
CA ASP A 345 -14.13 4.78 9.76
C ASP A 345 -13.89 3.83 10.94
N VAL A 346 -13.95 4.38 12.16
CA VAL A 346 -13.73 3.63 13.41
C VAL A 346 -14.93 3.85 14.31
N ARG A 347 -15.64 2.78 14.68
CA ARG A 347 -16.85 2.86 15.51
C ARG A 347 -16.89 1.75 16.55
N ALA A 348 -17.48 2.04 17.71
CA ALA A 348 -17.89 0.99 18.63
C ALA A 348 -18.88 0.04 17.95
N VAL A 349 -18.73 -1.27 18.12
CA VAL A 349 -19.63 -2.26 17.52
C VAL A 349 -21.05 -2.15 18.09
N ASP A 350 -21.15 -1.80 19.37
CA ASP A 350 -22.42 -1.61 20.09
C ASP A 350 -22.88 -0.14 20.11
N GLY A 351 -22.21 0.74 19.36
CA GLY A 351 -22.54 2.16 19.26
C GLY A 351 -23.74 2.44 18.34
N ALA A 352 -24.38 3.59 18.54
CA ALA A 352 -25.52 4.02 17.71
C ALA A 352 -25.13 4.02 16.21
N LYS A 353 -25.94 3.36 15.38
CA LYS A 353 -25.86 3.47 13.93
C LYS A 353 -26.45 4.83 13.53
N LEU A 354 -25.72 5.61 12.74
CA LEU A 354 -26.23 6.83 12.11
C LEU A 354 -27.19 6.47 10.98
#